data_AF-A0A7M3XZ08-F1
#
_entry.id   AF-A0A7M3XZ08-F1
#
_cell.length_a   1.000
_cell.length_b   1.000
_cell.length_c   1.000
_cell.angle_alpha   90.00
_cell.angle_beta   90.00
_cell.angle_gamma   90.00
#
_symmetry.space_group_name_H-M   'P 1'
#
loop_
_entity.id
_entity.type
_entity.pdbx_description
1 polymer ?
#
loop_
_entity_poly.entity_id
_entity_poly.type
_entity_poly.pdbx_seq_one_letter_code
_entity_poly.pdbx_strand_id
1 'polypeptide(L)' 'MGRRVLVTGANGFLANHLVRDLLAEGYTVVATVRDLSDPVRT' A
#
# COMPACT_ATOMS: atom_id res chain seq x y z
N MET A 1 20.26 2.43 4.04
CA MET A 1 19.03 1.75 4.48
C MET A 1 17.86 2.64 4.09
N GLY A 2 17.02 2.23 3.13
CA GLY A 2 15.85 3.02 2.72
C GLY A 2 14.87 3.16 3.88
N ARG A 3 14.23 4.32 4.02
CA ARG A 3 13.23 4.53 5.09
C ARG A 3 12.06 3.56 4.87
N ARG A 4 11.57 2.96 5.96
CA ARG A 4 10.45 2.01 5.93
C ARG A 4 9.14 2.73 6.22
N VAL A 5 8.11 2.45 5.44
CA VAL A 5 6.78 3.10 5.55
C VAL A 5 5.67 2.04 5.53
N LEU A 6 4.62 2.27 6.31
CA LEU A 6 3.40 1.47 6.32
C LEU A 6 2.31 2.21 5.52
N VAL A 7 1.74 1.55 4.52
CA VAL A 7 0.61 2.08 3.73
C VAL A 7 -0.62 1.20 3.95
N THR A 8 -1.67 1.77 4.53
CA THR A 8 -2.95 1.07 4.71
C THR A 8 -3.87 1.31 3.53
N GLY A 9 -4.64 0.30 3.10
CA GLY A 9 -5.54 0.42 1.96
C GLY A 9 -4.80 0.57 0.63
N ALA A 10 -3.72 -0.18 0.42
CA ALA A 10 -2.80 -0.03 -0.72
C ALA A 10 -3.47 -0.15 -2.10
N ASN A 11 -4.62 -0.84 -2.18
CA ASN A 11 -5.41 -0.98 -3.41
C ASN A 11 -6.34 0.23 -3.67
N GLY A 12 -6.39 1.21 -2.77
CA GLY A 12 -7.16 2.43 -2.97
C GLY A 12 -6.65 3.24 -4.16
N PHE A 13 -7.54 4.01 -4.78
CA PHE A 13 -7.24 4.80 -5.98
C PHE A 13 -5.94 5.62 -5.82
N LEU A 14 -5.84 6.42 -4.76
CA LEU A 14 -4.65 7.22 -4.48
C LEU A 14 -3.48 6.41 -3.91
N ALA A 15 -3.78 5.41 -3.08
CA ALA A 15 -2.77 4.65 -2.36
C ALA A 15 -1.87 3.86 -3.30
N ASN A 16 -2.41 3.31 -4.40
CA ASN A 16 -1.61 2.60 -5.40
C ASN A 16 -0.57 3.53 -6.07
N HIS A 17 -0.96 4.75 -6.43
CA HIS A 17 -0.03 5.75 -6.97
C HIS A 17 1.04 6.11 -5.95
N LEU A 18 0.65 6.40 -4.71
CA LEU A 18 1.59 6.70 -3.63
C LEU A 18 2.60 5.56 -3.40
N VAL A 19 2.17 4.30 -3.41
CA VAL A 19 3.07 3.15 -3.25
C VAL A 19 4.09 3.10 -4.39
N ARG A 20 3.68 3.37 -5.64
CA ARG A 20 4.59 3.41 -6.79
C ARG A 20 5.65 4.49 -6.63
N ASP A 21 5.24 5.69 -6.22
CA ASP A 21 6.16 6.81 -6.03
C ASP A 21 7.15 6.54 -4.89
N LEU A 22 6.68 6.01 -3.76
CA LEU A 22 7.54 5.63 -2.62
C LEU A 22 8.57 4.57 -3.01
N LEU A 23 8.18 3.57 -3.80
CA LEU A 23 9.12 2.56 -4.30
C LEU A 23 10.15 3.17 -5.26
N ALA A 24 9.74 4.08 -6.14
CA ALA A 24 10.65 4.79 -7.05
C ALA A 24 11.68 5.65 -6.31
N GLU A 25 11.31 6.23 -5.18
CA GLU A 25 12.18 7.00 -4.29
C GLU A 25 13.05 6.12 -3.36
N GLY A 26 13.00 4.79 -3.50
CA GLY A 26 13.85 3.85 -2.76
C GLY A 26 13.39 3.55 -1.33
N TYR A 27 12.13 3.81 -0.99
CA TYR A 27 11.55 3.41 0.28
C TYR A 27 11.27 1.90 0.33
N THR A 28 11.35 1.33 1.53
CA THR A 28 10.82 -0.02 1.79
C THR A 28 9.36 0.10 2.21
N VAL A 29 8.44 -0.30 1.34
CA VAL A 29 7.00 -0.19 1.59
C VAL A 29 6.45 -1.49 2.15
N VAL A 30 5.73 -1.39 3.28
CA VAL A 30 4.85 -2.45 3.79
C VAL A 30 3.43 -1.98 3.57
N ALA A 31 2.62 -2.76 2.88
CA ALA A 31 1.29 -2.33 2.49
C ALA A 31 0.23 -3.33 2.94
N THR A 32 -0.90 -2.86 3.47
CA THR A 32 -2.05 -3.72 3.77
C THR A 32 -3.09 -3.58 2.66
N VAL A 33 -3.57 -4.70 2.15
CA VAL A 33 -4.70 -4.76 1.21
C VAL A 33 -5.94 -5.26 1.94
N ARG A 34 -7.12 -4.95 1.39
CA ARG A 34 -8.36 -5.60 1.83
C ARG A 34 -8.37 -7.02 1.28
N ASP A 35 -8.82 -7.96 2.09
CA ASP A 35 -9.13 -9.31 1.60
C ASP A 35 -10.36 -9.25 0.69
N LEU A 36 -10.21 -9.69 -0.55
CA LEU A 36 -11.31 -9.73 -1.53
C LEU A 36 -12.30 -10.87 -1.25
N SER A 37 -11.93 -11.82 -0.40
CA SER A 37 -12.78 -12.93 0.01
C SER A 37 -13.60 -12.65 1.27
N ASP A 38 -13.38 -11.51 1.96
CA ASP A 38 -14.13 -11.13 3.15
C ASP A 38 -15.56 -10.67 2.79
N PRO A 39 -16.60 -11.47 3.10
CA PRO A 39 -17.97 -11.17 2.71
C PRO A 39 -18.62 -10.06 3.55
N VAL A 40 -18.02 -9.69 4.68
CA VAL A 40 -18.56 -8.66 5.61
C VAL A 40 -18.18 -7.25 5.15
N ARG A 41 -17.12 -7.13 4.33
CA ARG A 41 -16.53 -5.85 3.91
C ARG A 41 -16.51 -5.71 2.38
N THR A 42 -17.69 -5.76 1.75
CA THR A 42 -17.91 -5.36 0.35
C THR A 42 -17.56 -3.90 0.11
#